data_AF-A0A7T5RBZ1-F1
#
_entry.id   AF-A0A7T5RBZ1-F1
#
_cell.length_a   1.000
_cell.length_b   1.000
_cell.length_c   1.000
_cell.angle_alpha   90.00
_cell.angle_beta   90.00
_cell.angle_gamma   90.00
#
_symmetry.space_group_name_H-M   'P 1'
#
loop_
_entity.id
_entity.type
_entity.pdbx_description
1 polymer ?
#
loop_
_entity_poly.entity_id
_entity_poly.type
_entity_poly.pdbx_seq_one_letter_code
_entity_poly.pdbx_strand_id
1 'polypeptide(L)'
;MSHEMREIGKARHELATKTPKYIQRCELSEDGESLIYDYMGSTEFEIGDQAKSLNRIFASGITEYTVNVPYGEDNIIFGLVAGKGFPAEKYVEVIKGLIDRSFYLKEPTYLDHAIDKNFNPSAFKIQDEFLPHTNAWFDFTNDVLFTMDADVAANLKPRLEQIKIKWETPEPKHIKMFKKETQKVEQALIDRGVSFIFLGNYADIDGVPHAWLNSTESYGWFTLEELRAWSGKGEVKRIEKRKSGS
;
A
#
# COMPACT_ATOMS: atom_id res chain seq x y z
N MET A 1 17.26 35.65 11.89
CA MET A 1 16.74 34.44 11.24
C MET A 1 17.41 33.23 11.86
N SER A 2 16.65 32.31 12.46
CA SER A 2 17.23 31.10 13.06
C SER A 2 17.81 30.18 11.98
N HIS A 3 18.76 29.33 12.36
CA HIS A 3 19.32 28.27 11.52
C HIS A 3 18.21 27.39 10.90
N GLU A 4 17.16 27.13 11.67
CA GLU A 4 15.97 26.40 11.27
C GLU A 4 15.19 27.07 10.12
N MET A 5 15.06 28.41 10.15
CA MET A 5 14.43 29.15 9.04
C MET A 5 15.30 29.19 7.78
N ARG A 6 16.62 29.05 7.91
CA ARG A 6 17.56 28.96 6.77
C ARG A 6 17.53 27.59 6.10
N GLU A 7 17.40 26.51 6.88
CA GLU A 7 17.26 25.15 6.36
C GLU A 7 15.88 24.92 5.72
N ILE A 8 14.80 25.45 6.32
CA ILE A 8 13.48 25.50 5.68
C ILE A 8 13.51 26.37 4.41
N GLY A 9 14.31 27.44 4.41
CA GLY A 9 14.53 28.30 3.24
C GLY A 9 15.26 27.62 2.09
N LYS A 10 16.24 26.75 2.37
CA LYS A 10 16.93 25.91 1.38
C LYS A 10 16.04 24.78 0.86
N ALA A 11 15.29 24.10 1.73
CA ALA A 11 14.31 23.09 1.34
C ALA A 11 13.18 23.67 0.47
N ARG A 12 12.82 24.95 0.68
CA ARG A 12 11.84 25.68 -0.14
C ARG A 12 12.35 26.13 -1.52
N HIS A 13 13.67 26.22 -1.72
CA HIS A 13 14.24 26.74 -2.96
C HIS A 13 14.36 25.68 -4.07
N GLU A 14 14.18 24.39 -3.76
CA GLU A 14 14.24 23.28 -4.74
C GLU A 14 13.05 22.31 -4.64
N LEU A 15 11.84 22.79 -4.29
CA LEU A 15 10.62 21.99 -4.45
C LEU A 15 10.17 22.00 -5.92
N ALA A 16 10.99 21.42 -6.79
CA ALA A 16 10.57 20.97 -8.11
C ALA A 16 10.01 19.55 -7.94
N THR A 17 8.86 19.30 -8.55
CA THR A 17 8.36 17.93 -8.67
C THR A 17 9.30 17.16 -9.60
N LYS A 18 9.62 15.93 -9.21
CA LYS A 18 10.46 15.04 -10.00
C LYS A 18 9.58 14.35 -11.03
N THR A 19 10.15 14.03 -12.20
CA THR A 19 9.46 13.16 -13.16
C THR A 19 9.15 11.83 -12.49
N PRO A 20 7.87 11.40 -12.43
CA PRO A 20 7.52 10.13 -11.83
C PRO A 20 8.13 9.00 -12.64
N LYS A 21 8.67 8.00 -11.94
CA LYS A 21 9.14 6.75 -12.56
C LYS A 21 8.38 5.52 -12.06
N TYR A 22 7.94 5.59 -10.82
CA TYR A 22 7.28 4.52 -10.09
C TYR A 22 6.04 5.10 -9.43
N ILE A 23 4.87 4.66 -9.90
CA ILE A 23 3.59 4.96 -9.29
C ILE A 23 2.91 3.63 -9.06
N GLN A 24 2.65 3.34 -7.80
CA GLN A 24 1.95 2.14 -7.40
C GLN A 24 0.45 2.41 -7.38
N ARG A 25 -0.32 1.59 -8.11
CA ARG A 25 -1.78 1.57 -8.02
C ARG A 25 -2.21 0.94 -6.71
N CYS A 26 -3.22 1.50 -6.06
CA CYS A 26 -3.75 0.97 -4.81
C CYS A 26 -5.28 1.11 -4.72
N GLU A 27 -5.82 0.29 -3.83
CA GLU A 27 -7.21 0.29 -3.38
C GLU A 27 -7.21 0.66 -1.90
N LEU A 28 -7.89 1.74 -1.54
CA LEU A 28 -8.39 1.90 -0.19
C LEU A 28 -9.71 1.13 -0.10
N SER A 29 -9.78 0.14 0.79
CA SER A 29 -10.98 -0.66 1.00
C SER A 29 -12.17 0.22 1.39
N GLU A 30 -13.40 -0.26 1.12
CA GLU A 30 -14.63 0.50 1.39
C GLU A 30 -14.78 0.93 2.86
N ASP A 31 -14.23 0.15 3.79
CA ASP A 31 -14.20 0.45 5.22
C ASP A 31 -13.05 1.40 5.64
N GLY A 32 -12.20 1.82 4.68
CA GLY A 32 -11.01 2.65 4.92
C GLY A 32 -9.91 1.95 5.72
N GLU A 33 -10.06 0.66 6.04
CA GLU A 33 -9.17 -0.06 6.98
C GLU A 33 -7.95 -0.68 6.30
N SER A 34 -7.90 -0.74 4.98
CA SER A 34 -6.82 -1.38 4.24
C SER A 34 -6.44 -0.58 3.00
N LEU A 35 -5.15 -0.28 2.87
CA LEU A 35 -4.57 0.22 1.62
C LEU A 35 -3.88 -0.97 0.96
N ILE A 36 -4.53 -1.54 -0.04
CA ILE A 36 -4.11 -2.73 -0.77
C ILE A 36 -3.40 -2.26 -2.05
N TYR A 37 -2.19 -2.73 -2.27
CA TYR A 37 -1.42 -2.37 -3.47
C TYR A 37 -1.69 -3.39 -4.56
N ASP A 38 -2.00 -2.91 -5.77
CA ASP A 38 -2.17 -3.78 -6.93
C ASP A 38 -0.81 -4.36 -7.32
N TYR A 39 -0.59 -5.63 -7.01
CA TYR A 39 0.72 -6.25 -7.13
C TYR A 39 1.10 -6.46 -8.61
N MET A 40 1.92 -5.56 -9.13
CA MET A 40 2.44 -5.60 -10.50
C MET A 40 3.88 -6.14 -10.48
N GLY A 41 4.04 -7.46 -10.34
CA GLY A 41 5.23 -8.17 -10.82
C GLY A 41 6.63 -7.92 -10.20
N SER A 42 6.91 -6.90 -9.36
CA SER A 42 8.28 -6.66 -8.85
C SER A 42 8.39 -6.41 -7.32
N THR A 43 8.17 -7.49 -6.56
CA THR A 43 8.12 -7.58 -5.08
C THR A 43 9.21 -6.87 -4.28
N GLU A 44 10.48 -6.97 -4.68
CA GLU A 44 11.58 -6.66 -3.75
C GLU A 44 12.07 -5.21 -3.80
N PHE A 45 11.84 -4.51 -4.92
CA PHE A 45 12.29 -3.13 -5.08
C PHE A 45 11.21 -2.11 -4.66
N GLU A 46 9.93 -2.47 -4.80
CA GLU A 46 8.79 -1.58 -4.54
C GLU A 46 8.54 -1.35 -3.05
N ILE A 47 8.71 -2.38 -2.21
CA ILE A 47 8.51 -2.27 -0.75
C ILE A 47 9.55 -1.31 -0.12
N GLY A 48 10.80 -1.36 -0.58
CA GLY A 48 11.87 -0.51 -0.07
C GLY A 48 11.65 0.97 -0.36
N ASP A 49 11.20 1.30 -1.57
CA ASP A 49 10.97 2.69 -1.96
C ASP A 49 9.66 3.25 -1.41
N GLN A 50 8.62 2.42 -1.30
CA GLN A 50 7.40 2.75 -0.56
C GLN A 50 7.73 3.12 0.90
N ALA A 51 8.50 2.28 1.60
CA ALA A 51 8.83 2.52 3.00
C ALA A 51 9.65 3.80 3.20
N LYS A 52 10.61 4.05 2.30
CA LYS A 52 11.38 5.31 2.32
C LYS A 52 10.48 6.52 2.06
N SER A 53 9.55 6.42 1.11
CA SER A 53 8.62 7.50 0.78
C SER A 53 7.70 7.83 1.96
N LEU A 54 7.05 6.80 2.54
CA LEU A 54 6.22 6.95 3.73
C LEU A 54 6.99 7.56 4.90
N ASN A 55 8.24 7.13 5.15
CA ASN A 55 9.07 7.73 6.20
C ASN A 55 9.31 9.24 5.98
N ARG A 56 9.50 9.70 4.72
CA ARG A 56 9.65 11.14 4.42
C ARG A 56 8.36 11.91 4.63
N ILE A 57 7.21 11.34 4.26
CA ILE A 57 5.88 11.92 4.54
C ILE A 57 5.66 12.02 6.06
N PHE A 58 5.92 10.94 6.80
CA PHE A 58 5.73 10.90 8.25
C PHE A 58 6.65 11.85 9.02
N ALA A 59 7.90 12.00 8.58
CA ALA A 59 8.88 12.88 9.18
C ALA A 59 8.57 14.37 8.95
N SER A 60 8.00 14.72 7.80
CA SER A 60 7.58 16.10 7.50
C SER A 60 6.20 16.45 8.07
N GLY A 61 5.36 15.44 8.33
CA GLY A 61 4.01 15.59 8.86
C GLY A 61 2.96 15.40 7.77
N ILE A 62 2.03 14.46 7.98
CA ILE A 62 1.01 14.08 7.00
C ILE A 62 0.04 15.26 6.81
N THR A 63 -0.10 15.73 5.58
CA THR A 63 -0.92 16.89 5.21
C THR A 63 -1.75 16.57 3.96
N GLU A 64 -3.01 16.99 3.99
CA GLU A 64 -3.91 16.91 2.84
C GLU A 64 -3.76 18.14 1.95
N TYR A 65 -3.87 17.91 0.64
CA TYR A 65 -3.94 18.94 -0.38
C TYR A 65 -5.06 18.59 -1.35
N THR A 66 -5.51 19.60 -2.09
CA THR A 66 -6.42 19.42 -3.21
C THR A 66 -5.83 20.17 -4.39
N VAL A 67 -5.87 19.58 -5.58
CA VAL A 67 -5.53 20.29 -6.80
C VAL A 67 -6.61 20.11 -7.85
N ASN A 68 -6.75 21.12 -8.71
CA ASN A 68 -7.62 21.10 -9.86
C ASN A 68 -6.77 20.86 -11.10
N VAL A 69 -7.06 19.81 -11.85
CA VAL A 69 -6.32 19.43 -13.06
C VAL A 69 -7.24 19.62 -14.27
N PRO A 70 -6.88 20.49 -15.23
CA PRO A 70 -7.67 20.67 -16.44
C PRO A 70 -7.76 19.38 -17.27
N TYR A 71 -8.97 19.04 -17.72
CA TYR A 71 -9.24 17.89 -18.59
C TYR A 71 -10.31 18.25 -19.62
N GLY A 72 -9.91 18.49 -20.87
CA GLY A 72 -10.83 19.00 -21.89
C GLY A 72 -11.39 20.38 -21.51
N GLU A 73 -12.71 20.50 -21.47
CA GLU A 73 -13.43 21.70 -21.00
C GLU A 73 -13.71 21.67 -19.48
N ASP A 74 -13.44 20.55 -18.82
CA ASP A 74 -13.72 20.32 -17.41
C ASP A 74 -12.44 20.43 -16.54
N ASN A 75 -12.63 20.34 -15.22
CA ASN A 75 -11.55 20.18 -14.25
C ASN A 75 -11.81 18.95 -13.40
N ILE A 76 -10.79 18.13 -13.22
CA ILE A 76 -10.81 16.98 -12.32
C ILE A 76 -10.18 17.42 -10.99
N ILE A 77 -10.92 17.23 -9.90
CA ILE A 77 -10.44 17.50 -8.55
C ILE A 77 -9.70 16.27 -8.05
N PHE A 78 -8.44 16.44 -7.67
CA PHE A 78 -7.66 15.41 -7.01
C PHE A 78 -7.48 15.74 -5.53
N GLY A 79 -7.75 14.76 -4.66
CA GLY A 79 -7.29 14.75 -3.28
C GLY A 79 -5.90 14.16 -3.19
N LEU A 80 -5.03 14.76 -2.38
CA LEU A 80 -3.64 14.39 -2.23
C LEU A 80 -3.29 14.31 -0.75
N VAL A 81 -2.44 13.35 -0.40
CA VAL A 81 -1.85 13.26 0.93
C VAL A 81 -0.34 13.14 0.78
N ALA A 82 0.37 14.11 1.35
CA ALA A 82 1.82 14.22 1.23
C ALA A 82 2.42 14.81 2.52
N GLY A 83 3.75 14.95 2.52
CA GLY A 83 4.47 15.64 3.58
C GLY A 83 4.16 17.14 3.66
N LYS A 84 4.19 17.72 4.86
CA LYS A 84 3.98 19.17 5.05
C LYS A 84 4.97 19.98 4.22
N GLY A 85 4.44 20.92 3.45
CA GLY A 85 5.23 21.76 2.55
C GLY A 85 5.39 21.20 1.14
N PHE A 86 4.69 20.11 0.81
CA PHE A 86 4.59 19.58 -0.54
C PHE A 86 4.07 20.65 -1.52
N PRO A 87 4.68 20.80 -2.72
CA PRO A 87 4.33 21.84 -3.67
C PRO A 87 3.14 21.41 -4.54
N ALA A 88 1.97 21.23 -3.91
CA ALA A 88 0.77 20.67 -4.56
C ALA A 88 0.43 21.34 -5.90
N GLU A 89 0.46 22.68 -5.97
CA GLU A 89 0.19 23.42 -7.21
C GLU A 89 1.13 23.05 -8.37
N LYS A 90 2.40 22.71 -8.10
CA LYS A 90 3.34 22.26 -9.13
C LYS A 90 3.10 20.80 -9.52
N TYR A 91 2.46 20.02 -8.66
CA TYR A 91 2.15 18.62 -8.92
C TYR A 91 0.98 18.44 -9.90
N VAL A 92 0.22 19.52 -10.19
CA VAL A 92 -0.75 19.56 -11.28
C VAL A 92 -0.12 19.13 -12.61
N GLU A 93 1.09 19.61 -12.92
CA GLU A 93 1.81 19.24 -14.15
C GLU A 93 2.19 17.75 -14.18
N VAL A 94 2.44 17.15 -13.02
CA VAL A 94 2.69 15.71 -12.92
C VAL A 94 1.40 14.94 -13.17
N ILE A 95 0.29 15.29 -12.51
CA ILE A 95 -0.98 14.59 -12.75
C ILE A 95 -1.40 14.73 -14.22
N LYS A 96 -1.29 15.94 -14.80
CA LYS A 96 -1.56 16.16 -16.22
C LYS A 96 -0.70 15.28 -17.12
N GLY A 97 0.61 15.20 -16.87
CA GLY A 97 1.48 14.32 -17.64
C GLY A 97 1.15 12.83 -17.50
N LEU A 98 0.58 12.40 -16.38
CA LEU A 98 0.08 11.04 -16.21
C LEU A 98 -1.19 10.78 -17.03
N ILE A 99 -2.11 11.74 -17.07
CA ILE A 99 -3.33 11.69 -17.89
C ILE A 99 -2.97 11.65 -19.38
N ASP A 100 -2.04 12.53 -19.81
CA ASP A 100 -1.58 12.64 -21.19
C ASP A 100 -0.61 11.51 -21.60
N ARG A 101 -0.31 10.56 -20.69
CA ARG A 101 0.68 9.48 -20.87
C ARG A 101 2.05 10.01 -21.33
N SER A 102 2.47 11.17 -20.85
CA SER A 102 3.70 11.85 -21.27
C SER A 102 4.97 11.35 -20.56
N PHE A 103 4.83 10.46 -19.57
CA PHE A 103 5.95 9.92 -18.80
C PHE A 103 6.26 8.46 -19.16
N TYR A 104 7.54 8.14 -19.20
CA TYR A 104 8.01 6.76 -19.26
C TYR A 104 8.01 6.15 -17.86
N LEU A 105 6.88 5.54 -17.49
CA LEU A 105 6.74 4.83 -16.22
C LEU A 105 7.23 3.40 -16.37
N LYS A 106 7.72 2.81 -15.26
CA LYS A 106 8.05 1.38 -15.25
C LYS A 106 6.79 0.54 -15.49
N GLU A 107 5.65 1.01 -15.01
CA GLU A 107 4.36 0.33 -15.10
C GLU A 107 3.25 1.33 -15.41
N PRO A 108 2.23 0.93 -16.17
CA PRO A 108 1.10 1.79 -16.48
C PRO A 108 0.28 2.11 -15.23
N THR A 109 -0.09 3.38 -15.05
CA THR A 109 -0.95 3.83 -13.93
C THR A 109 -2.42 3.58 -14.18
N TYR A 110 -2.83 3.44 -15.44
CA TYR A 110 -4.24 3.39 -15.88
C TYR A 110 -5.10 4.53 -15.29
N LEU A 111 -4.48 5.65 -14.95
CA LEU A 111 -5.18 6.81 -14.39
C LEU A 111 -6.17 7.38 -15.42
N ASP A 112 -5.75 7.44 -16.67
CA ASP A 112 -6.57 7.85 -17.80
C ASP A 112 -7.76 6.92 -18.03
N HIS A 113 -7.60 5.60 -17.89
CA HIS A 113 -8.73 4.65 -17.94
C HIS A 113 -9.72 4.88 -16.79
N ALA A 114 -9.21 5.16 -15.58
CA ALA A 114 -10.05 5.47 -14.44
C ALA A 114 -10.82 6.79 -14.64
N ILE A 115 -10.18 7.78 -15.26
CA ILE A 115 -10.82 9.04 -15.65
C ILE A 115 -11.89 8.79 -16.71
N ASP A 116 -11.58 8.06 -17.78
CA ASP A 116 -12.54 7.76 -18.84
C ASP A 116 -13.76 7.00 -18.28
N LYS A 117 -13.57 6.07 -17.34
CA LYS A 117 -14.68 5.39 -16.66
C LYS A 117 -15.63 6.38 -15.95
N ASN A 118 -15.11 7.43 -15.33
CA ASN A 118 -15.88 8.38 -14.53
C ASN A 118 -16.42 9.58 -15.33
N PHE A 119 -15.67 10.03 -16.35
CA PHE A 119 -15.93 11.29 -17.05
C PHE A 119 -16.25 11.12 -18.55
N ASN A 120 -15.89 9.99 -19.16
CA ASN A 120 -16.25 9.67 -20.54
C ASN A 120 -16.63 8.17 -20.70
N PRO A 121 -17.71 7.71 -20.06
CA PRO A 121 -18.07 6.30 -20.04
C PRO A 121 -18.37 5.74 -21.44
N SER A 122 -18.62 6.59 -22.43
CA SER A 122 -18.80 6.20 -23.84
C SER A 122 -17.51 5.77 -24.54
N ALA A 123 -16.35 6.21 -24.04
CA ALA A 123 -15.03 5.80 -24.52
C ALA A 123 -14.50 4.55 -23.81
N PHE A 124 -15.06 4.22 -22.64
CA PHE A 124 -14.68 3.05 -21.85
C PHE A 124 -15.12 1.75 -22.53
N LYS A 125 -14.17 0.84 -22.79
CA LYS A 125 -14.48 -0.46 -23.41
C LYS A 125 -14.60 -1.52 -22.32
N ILE A 126 -15.61 -2.39 -22.42
CA ILE A 126 -15.86 -3.49 -21.46
C ILE A 126 -14.64 -4.42 -21.27
N GLN A 127 -13.71 -4.47 -22.24
CA GLN A 127 -12.46 -5.23 -22.10
C GLN A 127 -11.46 -4.61 -21.08
N ASP A 128 -11.72 -3.40 -20.57
CA ASP A 128 -10.96 -2.72 -19.51
C ASP A 128 -11.45 -3.10 -18.09
N GLU A 129 -12.35 -4.08 -17.96
CA GLU A 129 -12.80 -4.67 -16.67
C GLU A 129 -11.66 -5.28 -15.83
N PHE A 130 -10.47 -5.45 -16.42
CA PHE A 130 -9.26 -5.94 -15.75
C PHE A 130 -8.48 -4.86 -14.98
N LEU A 131 -9.13 -3.78 -14.52
CA LEU A 131 -8.61 -2.90 -13.49
C LEU A 131 -9.29 -3.26 -12.17
N PRO A 132 -8.87 -4.32 -11.45
CA PRO A 132 -9.51 -4.66 -10.20
C PRO A 132 -9.18 -3.54 -9.21
N HIS A 133 -10.22 -2.80 -8.82
CA HIS A 133 -10.28 -2.04 -7.58
C HIS A 133 -9.31 -0.86 -7.36
N THR A 134 -8.57 -0.40 -8.36
CA THR A 134 -7.72 0.80 -8.19
C THR A 134 -8.57 2.05 -7.97
N ASN A 135 -8.41 2.69 -6.81
CA ASN A 135 -9.07 3.96 -6.45
C ASN A 135 -8.10 5.01 -5.86
N ALA A 136 -6.82 4.68 -5.76
CA ALA A 136 -5.75 5.59 -5.37
C ALA A 136 -4.44 5.24 -6.07
N TRP A 137 -3.50 6.20 -6.07
CA TRP A 137 -2.16 6.05 -6.63
C TRP A 137 -1.13 6.60 -5.68
N PHE A 138 0.01 5.91 -5.55
CA PHE A 138 1.13 6.36 -4.73
C PHE A 138 2.36 6.60 -5.62
N ASP A 139 2.71 7.86 -5.82
CA ASP A 139 3.98 8.27 -6.41
C ASP A 139 5.09 8.30 -5.36
N PHE A 140 5.90 7.24 -5.32
CA PHE A 140 7.05 7.14 -4.43
C PHE A 140 8.17 8.13 -4.76
N THR A 141 8.20 8.63 -6.00
CA THR A 141 9.23 9.55 -6.49
C THR A 141 9.01 10.95 -5.91
N ASN A 142 7.74 11.35 -5.79
CA ASN A 142 7.32 12.65 -5.29
C ASN A 142 6.76 12.63 -3.87
N ASP A 143 6.65 11.48 -3.23
CA ASP A 143 6.16 11.33 -1.85
C ASP A 143 4.71 11.77 -1.66
N VAL A 144 3.83 11.30 -2.54
CA VAL A 144 2.42 11.69 -2.53
C VAL A 144 1.50 10.54 -2.92
N LEU A 145 0.47 10.34 -2.10
CA LEU A 145 -0.71 9.55 -2.47
C LEU A 145 -1.75 10.49 -3.04
N PHE A 146 -2.44 10.08 -4.09
CA PHE A 146 -3.50 10.87 -4.69
C PHE A 146 -4.65 10.02 -5.20
N THR A 147 -5.82 10.64 -5.32
CA THR A 147 -7.05 10.04 -5.84
C THR A 147 -7.94 11.14 -6.42
N MET A 148 -8.83 10.77 -7.34
CA MET A 148 -9.93 11.63 -7.83
C MET A 148 -11.26 11.34 -7.12
N ASP A 149 -11.32 10.31 -6.28
CA ASP A 149 -12.51 9.95 -5.52
C ASP A 149 -12.51 10.74 -4.19
N ALA A 150 -13.59 11.49 -3.94
CA ALA A 150 -13.70 12.36 -2.78
C ALA A 150 -13.80 11.59 -1.46
N ASP A 151 -14.48 10.43 -1.46
CA ASP A 151 -14.64 9.60 -0.28
C ASP A 151 -13.32 8.89 0.05
N VAL A 152 -12.60 8.43 -0.98
CA VAL A 152 -11.23 7.90 -0.80
C VAL A 152 -10.31 9.00 -0.28
N ALA A 153 -10.36 10.21 -0.85
CA ALA A 153 -9.53 11.34 -0.43
C ALA A 153 -9.70 11.67 1.06
N ALA A 154 -10.95 11.68 1.55
CA ALA A 154 -11.26 11.95 2.94
C ALA A 154 -10.70 10.89 3.91
N ASN A 155 -10.43 9.68 3.43
CA ASN A 155 -9.95 8.56 4.23
C ASN A 155 -8.45 8.27 4.08
N LEU A 156 -7.76 8.84 3.08
CA LEU A 156 -6.33 8.59 2.86
C LEU A 156 -5.44 9.07 4.02
N LYS A 157 -5.65 10.27 4.56
CA LYS A 157 -4.83 10.77 5.67
C LYS A 157 -5.06 9.98 6.96
N PRO A 158 -6.31 9.78 7.45
CA PRO A 158 -6.56 8.91 8.60
C PRO A 158 -5.89 7.55 8.44
N ARG A 159 -5.91 6.98 7.24
CA ARG A 159 -5.25 5.71 6.95
C ARG A 159 -3.74 5.78 7.10
N LEU A 160 -3.08 6.80 6.55
CA LEU A 160 -1.63 6.96 6.72
C LEU A 160 -1.23 7.21 8.18
N GLU A 161 -2.05 7.93 8.95
CA GLU A 161 -1.85 8.13 10.38
C GLU A 161 -1.91 6.79 11.15
N GLN A 162 -2.87 5.93 10.84
CA GLN A 162 -2.93 4.58 11.41
C GLN A 162 -1.71 3.73 11.04
N ILE A 163 -1.26 3.77 9.78
CA ILE A 163 -0.05 3.07 9.34
C ILE A 163 1.17 3.55 10.13
N LYS A 164 1.31 4.88 10.30
CA LYS A 164 2.37 5.48 11.11
C LYS A 164 2.33 4.96 12.55
N ILE A 165 1.17 4.99 13.21
CA ILE A 165 1.00 4.46 14.57
C ILE A 165 1.41 2.98 14.63
N LYS A 166 0.98 2.17 13.66
CA LYS A 166 1.33 0.74 13.60
C LYS A 166 2.85 0.52 13.46
N TRP A 167 3.55 1.37 12.71
CA TRP A 167 5.00 1.29 12.51
C TRP A 167 5.79 1.76 13.73
N GLU A 168 5.27 2.78 14.44
CA GLU A 168 5.87 3.29 15.67
C GLU A 168 5.57 2.40 16.88
N THR A 169 4.47 1.64 16.85
CA THR A 169 4.09 0.70 17.91
C THR A 169 5.06 -0.49 17.91
N PRO A 170 5.83 -0.70 19.00
CA PRO A 170 6.73 -1.83 19.08
C PRO A 170 5.94 -3.13 18.96
N GLU A 171 6.36 -4.01 18.06
CA GLU A 171 5.75 -5.33 17.96
C GLU A 171 5.77 -6.04 19.32
N PRO A 172 4.62 -6.59 19.79
CA PRO A 172 4.53 -7.22 21.10
C PRO A 172 5.57 -8.32 21.29
N LYS A 173 6.14 -8.43 22.50
CA LYS A 173 7.24 -9.38 22.79
C LYS A 173 6.85 -10.82 22.46
N HIS A 174 5.62 -11.23 22.73
CA HIS A 174 5.15 -12.59 22.46
C HIS A 174 5.03 -12.86 20.96
N ILE A 175 4.61 -11.90 20.14
CA ILE A 175 4.67 -12.01 18.68
C ILE A 175 6.13 -12.14 18.21
N LYS A 176 7.07 -11.31 18.72
CA LYS A 176 8.49 -11.43 18.37
C LYS A 176 9.07 -12.81 18.70
N MET A 177 8.74 -13.36 19.86
CA MET A 177 9.15 -14.71 20.25
C MET A 177 8.54 -15.77 19.32
N PHE A 178 7.25 -15.63 19.02
CA PHE A 178 6.52 -16.51 18.12
C PHE A 178 7.11 -16.52 16.70
N LYS A 179 7.47 -15.36 16.14
CA LYS A 179 8.19 -15.26 14.86
C LYS A 179 9.49 -16.06 14.87
N LYS A 180 10.29 -15.92 15.92
CA LYS A 180 11.55 -16.66 16.07
C LYS A 180 11.32 -18.17 16.17
N GLU A 181 10.23 -18.62 16.78
CA GLU A 181 9.90 -20.04 16.86
C GLU A 181 9.33 -20.59 15.54
N THR A 182 8.50 -19.82 14.85
CA THR A 182 7.95 -20.20 13.53
C THR A 182 9.01 -20.28 12.45
N GLN A 183 10.06 -19.45 12.48
CA GLN A 183 11.24 -19.60 11.60
C GLN A 183 11.91 -20.97 11.72
N LYS A 184 11.95 -21.54 12.93
CA LYS A 184 12.50 -22.90 13.12
C LYS A 184 11.59 -23.96 12.49
N VAL A 185 10.27 -23.73 12.55
CA VAL A 185 9.27 -24.61 11.93
C VAL A 185 9.33 -24.52 10.41
N GLU A 186 9.44 -23.30 9.86
CA GLU A 186 9.62 -23.05 8.44
C GLU A 186 10.84 -23.81 7.90
N GLN A 187 11.99 -23.68 8.56
CA GLN A 187 13.20 -24.40 8.17
C GLN A 187 13.00 -25.93 8.21
N ALA A 188 12.35 -26.46 9.26
CA ALA A 188 12.09 -27.90 9.36
C ALA A 188 11.15 -28.42 8.26
N LEU A 189 10.20 -27.60 7.80
CA LEU A 189 9.31 -27.94 6.70
C LEU A 189 10.03 -27.87 5.34
N ILE A 190 10.90 -26.88 5.14
CA ILE A 190 11.79 -26.78 3.97
C ILE A 190 12.70 -28.01 3.88
N ASP A 191 13.33 -28.41 4.99
CA ASP A 191 14.24 -29.56 5.05
C ASP A 191 13.52 -30.89 4.72
N ARG A 192 12.19 -30.95 4.91
CA ARG A 192 11.33 -32.08 4.52
C ARG A 192 10.89 -32.07 3.06
N GLY A 193 11.25 -31.03 2.30
CA GLY A 193 10.87 -30.88 0.90
C GLY A 193 9.44 -30.36 0.70
N VAL A 194 8.82 -29.74 1.71
CA VAL A 194 7.53 -29.07 1.50
C VAL A 194 7.78 -27.80 0.68
N SER A 195 7.40 -27.86 -0.60
CA SER A 195 7.54 -26.74 -1.53
C SER A 195 6.46 -25.68 -1.29
N PHE A 196 6.82 -24.40 -1.45
CA PHE A 196 5.95 -23.24 -1.27
C PHE A 196 5.35 -23.11 0.13
N ILE A 197 6.18 -22.71 1.09
CA ILE A 197 5.74 -22.24 2.40
C ILE A 197 6.14 -20.78 2.53
N PHE A 198 5.17 -19.93 2.83
CA PHE A 198 5.44 -18.58 3.28
C PHE A 198 4.76 -18.37 4.64
N LEU A 199 5.59 -18.20 5.68
CA LEU A 199 5.17 -17.79 7.01
C LEU A 199 5.59 -16.32 7.24
N GLY A 200 4.96 -15.38 6.52
CA GLY A 200 5.36 -13.97 6.59
C GLY A 200 4.40 -13.03 7.32
N ASN A 201 3.13 -13.42 7.49
CA ASN A 201 2.16 -12.61 8.22
C ASN A 201 1.91 -13.19 9.61
N TYR A 202 1.81 -12.29 10.59
CA TYR A 202 1.64 -12.64 11.98
C TYR A 202 0.55 -11.78 12.60
N ALA A 203 -0.32 -12.41 13.38
CA ALA A 203 -1.42 -11.74 14.05
C ALA A 203 -1.55 -12.25 15.49
N ASP A 204 -2.03 -11.38 16.36
CA ASP A 204 -2.56 -11.78 17.66
C ASP A 204 -4.07 -11.91 17.50
N ILE A 205 -4.60 -13.13 17.65
CA ILE A 205 -6.03 -13.43 17.54
C ILE A 205 -6.46 -13.91 18.92
N ASP A 206 -7.30 -13.12 19.59
CA ASP A 206 -7.83 -13.39 20.93
C ASP A 206 -6.73 -13.67 21.99
N GLY A 207 -5.58 -12.98 21.91
CA GLY A 207 -4.46 -13.14 22.84
C GLY A 207 -3.52 -14.29 22.48
N VAL A 208 -3.74 -14.95 21.34
CA VAL A 208 -2.93 -16.07 20.86
C VAL A 208 -2.21 -15.68 19.56
N PRO A 209 -0.87 -15.78 19.51
CA PRO A 209 -0.11 -15.59 18.29
C PRO A 209 -0.44 -16.63 17.21
N HIS A 210 -0.69 -16.15 16.00
CA HIS A 210 -0.86 -16.96 14.81
C HIS A 210 0.09 -16.50 13.71
N ALA A 211 0.53 -17.44 12.85
CA ALA A 211 1.16 -17.15 11.58
C ALA A 211 0.22 -17.52 10.44
N TRP A 212 0.19 -16.70 9.40
CA TRP A 212 -0.45 -17.07 8.16
C TRP A 212 0.46 -18.04 7.41
N LEU A 213 -0.05 -19.23 7.14
CA LEU A 213 0.57 -20.18 6.22
C LEU A 213 -0.14 -20.08 4.89
N ASN A 214 0.64 -19.94 3.82
CA ASN A 214 0.18 -20.18 2.46
C ASN A 214 1.01 -21.32 1.86
N SER A 215 0.37 -22.46 1.60
CA SER A 215 0.97 -23.62 0.97
C SER A 215 0.02 -24.25 -0.04
N THR A 216 0.55 -25.13 -0.89
CA THR A 216 -0.27 -25.89 -1.85
C THR A 216 -1.29 -26.81 -1.19
N GLU A 217 -1.05 -27.22 0.05
CA GLU A 217 -1.88 -28.19 0.79
C GLU A 217 -2.86 -27.53 1.76
N SER A 218 -2.54 -26.31 2.23
CA SER A 218 -3.31 -25.61 3.25
C SER A 218 -3.03 -24.10 3.24
N TYR A 219 -4.06 -23.31 3.56
CA TYR A 219 -3.96 -21.86 3.75
C TYR A 219 -4.77 -21.43 4.97
N GLY A 220 -4.22 -20.54 5.80
CA GLY A 220 -4.92 -20.09 7.01
C GLY A 220 -4.02 -19.51 8.10
N TRP A 221 -4.64 -19.12 9.21
CA TRP A 221 -3.97 -18.70 10.44
C TRP A 221 -3.75 -19.92 11.34
N PHE A 222 -2.50 -20.14 11.75
CA PHE A 222 -2.11 -21.27 12.59
C PHE A 222 -1.33 -20.83 13.81
N THR A 223 -1.63 -21.45 14.94
CA THR A 223 -0.84 -21.37 16.17
C THR A 223 0.49 -22.12 16.02
N LEU A 224 1.40 -21.92 16.97
CA LEU A 224 2.71 -22.59 16.95
C LEU A 224 2.57 -24.10 17.12
N GLU A 225 1.62 -24.54 17.94
CA GLU A 225 1.36 -25.96 18.17
C GLU A 225 0.88 -26.65 16.89
N GLU A 226 -0.05 -26.02 16.15
CA GLU A 226 -0.54 -26.54 14.88
C GLU A 226 0.58 -26.59 13.82
N LEU A 227 1.39 -25.54 13.73
CA LEU A 227 2.57 -25.50 12.84
C LEU A 227 3.58 -26.59 13.21
N ARG A 228 3.84 -26.79 14.51
CA ARG A 228 4.72 -27.86 15.00
C ARG A 228 4.16 -29.24 14.68
N ALA A 229 2.86 -29.46 14.84
CA ALA A 229 2.21 -30.71 14.48
C ALA A 229 2.40 -31.01 12.98
N TRP A 230 2.26 -29.98 12.14
CA TRP A 230 2.58 -30.03 10.72
C TRP A 230 4.04 -30.45 10.45
N SER A 231 4.98 -29.84 11.18
CA SER A 231 6.42 -30.16 11.05
C SER A 231 6.80 -31.53 11.63
N GLY A 232 6.02 -32.08 12.57
CA GLY A 232 6.34 -33.29 13.32
C GLY A 232 5.60 -34.57 12.88
N LYS A 233 4.45 -34.48 12.21
CA LYS A 233 3.64 -35.63 11.75
C LYS A 233 2.91 -35.31 10.42
N GLY A 234 2.78 -36.30 9.54
CA GLY A 234 2.00 -36.18 8.29
C GLY A 234 0.53 -35.85 8.56
N GLU A 235 -0.03 -35.00 7.69
CA GLU A 235 -1.43 -34.55 7.61
C GLU A 235 -2.09 -34.08 8.92
N VAL A 236 -2.15 -32.76 9.12
CA VAL A 236 -3.05 -32.17 10.12
C VAL A 236 -4.43 -31.95 9.49
N LYS A 237 -5.45 -32.62 10.04
CA LYS A 237 -6.86 -32.44 9.64
C LYS A 237 -7.35 -31.03 10.01
N ARG A 238 -8.03 -30.43 9.04
CA ARG A 238 -8.73 -29.14 9.03
C ARG A 238 -9.53 -28.88 10.31
N ILE A 239 -9.31 -27.74 10.96
CA ILE A 239 -10.31 -27.13 11.84
C ILE A 239 -11.17 -26.23 10.94
N GLU A 240 -12.36 -26.69 10.58
CA GLU A 240 -13.33 -25.85 9.88
C GLU A 240 -13.72 -24.67 10.78
N LYS A 241 -13.50 -23.45 10.31
CA LYS A 241 -14.03 -22.24 10.96
C LYS A 241 -15.54 -22.40 11.11
N ARG A 242 -16.03 -22.15 12.34
CA ARG A 242 -17.44 -21.92 12.62
C ARG A 242 -18.01 -20.94 11.59
N LYS A 243 -19.09 -21.36 10.93
CA LYS A 243 -19.99 -20.44 10.22
C LYS A 243 -20.37 -19.31 11.17
N SER A 244 -20.04 -18.08 10.80
CA SER A 244 -20.71 -16.90 11.33
C SER A 244 -22.20 -17.07 11.05
N GLY A 245 -23.01 -17.07 12.12
CA GLY A 245 -24.45 -17.15 12.04
C GLY A 245 -24.99 -15.99 11.20
N SER A 246 -25.94 -16.34 10.34
CA SER A 246 -26.97 -15.47 9.77
C SER A 246 -27.77 -14.73 10.84
#